data_AF-A0A0E3WWZ1-F1
#
_entry.id   AF-A0A0E3WWZ1-F1
#
_cell.length_a   1.000
_cell.length_b   1.000
_cell.length_c   1.000
_cell.angle_alpha   90.00
_cell.angle_beta   90.00
_cell.angle_gamma   90.00
#
_symmetry.space_group_name_H-M   'P 1'
#
loop_
_entity.id
_entity.type
_entity.pdbx_description
1 polymer ?
#
loop_
_entity_poly.entity_id
_entity_poly.type
_entity_poly.pdbx_seq_one_letter_code
_entity_poly.pdbx_strand_id
1 'polypeptide(L)'
;MKWPELKFVVILLLALTLVTVPASACSAERTFSSISVSPNQEFKVTVNVANYGAAGQVLEKLPAGFTLVSSTLPERAVTVNDGNEVSFLLMTETSFSYTLKAPETTGTYKIVGLLRDINKTESTILPADCSITVSNNVPPPEDDDDDSGGGGGGGGGGGGGASAEPQSNVAAKELSKKSVNSGERVRFEFPQGATCIRYVEFDAKKTMGKVTTIVEMLKEQSKLVSSLPEGTIYKNVNIWVGSGGIANSNNIANAVVGFRVEKNWLKNCGADNTSVTLWNYNNKAWSKLETKVVGGDDTYVFFESKTPGFGPFTIVVPSKSTELKPSKETDTTTPTTEKNVSNPAADEEKPSGKSSIPGFESAVAIGVIGAVYRILRRR
;
A
#
# COMPACT_ATOMS: atom_id res chain seq x y z
N MET A 1 26.46 1.45 75.89
CA MET A 1 26.24 0.38 74.89
C MET A 1 26.10 1.04 73.53
N LYS A 2 27.12 0.87 72.67
CA LYS A 2 27.11 1.31 71.27
C LYS A 2 26.73 0.09 70.42
N TRP A 3 25.71 0.20 69.59
CA TRP A 3 25.39 -0.79 68.56
C TRP A 3 25.95 -0.30 67.22
N PRO A 4 26.54 -1.18 66.39
CA PRO A 4 27.26 -0.76 65.20
C PRO A 4 26.32 -0.46 64.03
N GLU A 5 26.70 0.53 63.23
CA GLU A 5 26.06 0.86 61.96
C GLU A 5 26.26 -0.26 60.94
N LEU A 6 25.17 -0.87 60.50
CA LEU A 6 25.15 -1.78 59.35
C LEU A 6 24.87 -0.96 58.10
N LYS A 7 25.92 -0.58 57.38
CA LYS A 7 25.83 0.13 56.09
C LYS A 7 25.35 -0.85 55.02
N PHE A 8 24.06 -0.83 54.71
CA PHE A 8 23.52 -1.49 53.52
C PHE A 8 23.93 -0.71 52.27
N VAL A 9 24.92 -1.24 51.57
CA VAL A 9 25.24 -0.83 50.20
C VAL A 9 24.20 -1.46 49.29
N VAL A 10 23.20 -0.68 48.87
CA VAL A 10 22.26 -1.07 47.81
C VAL A 10 22.91 -0.73 46.47
N ILE A 11 23.55 -1.72 45.85
CA ILE A 11 23.93 -1.65 44.44
C ILE A 11 22.65 -1.86 43.64
N LEU A 12 22.02 -0.76 43.22
CA LEU A 12 20.95 -0.79 42.23
C LEU A 12 21.58 -1.06 40.86
N LEU A 13 21.72 -2.34 40.53
CA LEU A 13 22.04 -2.81 39.18
C LEU A 13 20.82 -2.50 38.30
N LEU A 14 20.79 -1.29 37.74
CA LEU A 14 19.86 -0.92 36.69
C LEU A 14 20.31 -1.65 35.41
N ALA A 15 19.86 -2.90 35.27
CA ALA A 15 19.94 -3.61 34.01
C ALA A 15 19.01 -2.90 33.03
N LEU A 16 19.53 -1.88 32.35
CA LEU A 16 18.91 -1.27 31.18
C LEU A 16 18.95 -2.35 30.10
N THR A 17 17.94 -3.22 30.11
CA THR A 17 17.66 -4.07 28.97
C THR A 17 17.34 -3.12 27.82
N LEU A 18 18.32 -2.93 26.93
CA LEU A 18 18.08 -2.39 25.61
C LEU A 18 17.14 -3.38 24.94
N VAL A 19 15.84 -3.17 25.13
CA VAL A 19 14.83 -3.65 24.21
C VAL A 19 15.23 -3.00 22.89
N THR A 20 15.93 -3.77 22.06
CA THR A 20 16.13 -3.42 20.66
C THR A 20 14.76 -3.56 20.03
N VAL A 21 13.94 -2.52 20.21
CA VAL A 21 12.74 -2.33 19.42
C VAL A 21 13.27 -2.33 17.98
N PRO A 22 12.79 -3.21 17.09
CA PRO A 22 13.18 -3.12 15.69
C PRO A 22 12.90 -1.69 15.27
N ALA A 23 13.95 -0.97 14.86
CA ALA A 23 13.83 0.40 14.39
C ALA A 23 12.76 0.36 13.29
N SER A 24 11.58 0.92 13.59
CA SER A 24 10.54 1.03 12.58
C SER A 24 11.14 1.86 11.47
N ALA A 25 11.30 1.26 10.29
CA ALA A 25 11.89 1.94 9.16
C ALA A 25 11.12 3.25 8.92
N CYS A 26 11.84 4.34 8.68
CA CYS A 26 11.21 5.60 8.31
C CYS A 26 10.34 5.38 7.06
N SER A 27 9.20 6.06 6.98
CA SER A 27 8.25 5.87 5.88
C SER A 27 7.70 7.21 5.45
N ALA A 28 7.41 7.33 4.16
CA ALA A 28 6.86 8.54 3.57
C ALA A 28 5.86 8.20 2.46
N GLU A 29 4.75 8.93 2.39
CA GLU A 29 3.72 8.81 1.36
C GLU A 29 3.40 10.19 0.77
N ARG A 30 3.34 10.29 -0.55
CA ARG A 30 2.99 11.50 -1.29
C ARG A 30 1.61 11.37 -1.91
N THR A 31 0.87 12.48 -1.90
CA THR A 31 -0.40 12.65 -2.62
C THR A 31 -0.40 13.96 -3.40
N PHE A 32 -1.22 14.03 -4.45
CA PHE A 32 -1.43 15.24 -5.23
C PHE A 32 -2.87 15.72 -5.06
N SER A 33 -3.04 17.03 -4.97
CA SER A 33 -4.37 17.66 -5.08
C SER A 33 -5.06 17.35 -6.41
N SER A 34 -4.28 17.18 -7.49
CA SER A 34 -4.76 16.63 -8.75
C SER A 34 -3.69 15.80 -9.43
N ILE A 35 -4.09 14.70 -10.07
CA ILE A 35 -3.22 13.84 -10.90
C ILE A 35 -3.16 14.30 -12.37
N SER A 36 -3.93 15.34 -12.73
CA SER A 36 -3.84 16.01 -14.03
C SER A 36 -4.01 17.52 -13.91
N VAL A 37 -3.13 18.27 -14.58
CA VAL A 37 -3.06 19.73 -14.50
C VAL A 37 -2.84 20.34 -15.88
N SER A 38 -3.29 21.58 -16.07
CA SER A 38 -3.04 22.33 -17.29
C SER A 38 -1.60 22.81 -17.35
N PRO A 39 -1.06 23.14 -18.54
CA PRO A 39 0.22 23.84 -18.62
C PRO A 39 0.25 25.08 -17.73
N ASN A 40 1.38 25.34 -17.06
CA ASN A 40 1.55 26.44 -16.10
C ASN A 40 0.63 26.43 -14.86
N GLN A 41 -0.21 25.41 -14.68
CA GLN A 41 -1.10 25.32 -13.52
C GLN A 41 -0.33 24.92 -12.26
N GLU A 42 -0.67 25.54 -11.14
CA GLU A 42 -0.15 25.19 -9.82
C GLU A 42 -0.98 24.06 -9.20
N PHE A 43 -0.31 23.15 -8.51
CA PHE A 43 -0.95 22.08 -7.75
C PHE A 43 -0.17 21.78 -6.48
N LYS A 44 -0.92 21.39 -5.45
CA LYS A 44 -0.40 21.04 -4.14
C LYS A 44 0.02 19.57 -4.10
N VAL A 45 1.19 19.33 -3.53
CA VAL A 45 1.75 18.03 -3.20
C VAL A 45 1.80 17.91 -1.68
N THR A 46 1.25 16.84 -1.11
CA THR A 46 1.30 16.59 0.34
C THR A 46 2.14 15.35 0.60
N VAL A 47 3.11 15.45 1.50
CA VAL A 47 3.98 14.35 1.93
C VAL A 47 3.73 14.05 3.40
N ASN A 48 3.21 12.86 3.69
CA ASN A 48 3.07 12.32 5.03
C ASN A 48 4.32 11.51 5.37
N VAL A 49 4.87 11.68 6.57
CA VAL A 49 6.14 11.11 7.00
C VAL A 49 6.00 10.51 8.40
N ALA A 50 6.67 9.39 8.65
CA ALA A 50 6.66 8.74 9.94
C ALA A 50 7.98 8.04 10.23
N ASN A 51 8.28 7.86 11.53
CA ASN A 51 9.38 7.05 12.05
C ASN A 51 10.78 7.46 11.56
N TYR A 52 11.00 8.73 11.20
CA TYR A 52 12.33 9.25 10.82
C TYR A 52 13.21 9.66 12.02
N GLY A 53 12.75 9.43 13.26
CA GLY A 53 13.49 9.77 14.47
C GLY A 53 13.41 11.25 14.81
N ALA A 54 14.50 11.81 15.36
CA ALA A 54 14.53 13.19 15.88
C ALA A 54 14.65 14.27 14.79
N ALA A 55 15.11 13.90 13.59
CA ALA A 55 15.13 14.77 12.42
C ALA A 55 15.13 13.91 11.14
N GLY A 56 14.52 14.43 10.09
CA GLY A 56 14.40 13.77 8.80
C GLY A 56 14.64 14.75 7.66
N GLN A 57 14.91 14.22 6.48
CA GLN A 57 15.04 15.01 5.26
C GLN A 57 14.24 14.34 4.16
N VAL A 58 13.30 15.06 3.57
CA VAL A 58 12.67 14.64 2.32
C VAL A 58 13.44 15.27 1.15
N LEU A 59 13.96 14.43 0.27
CA LEU A 59 14.62 14.83 -0.96
C LEU A 59 13.69 14.52 -2.13
N GLU A 60 13.20 15.57 -2.79
CA GLU A 60 12.34 15.51 -3.96
C GLU A 60 13.14 15.78 -5.22
N LYS A 61 13.07 14.89 -6.21
CA LYS A 61 13.63 15.11 -7.54
C LYS A 61 12.50 15.47 -8.49
N LEU A 62 12.42 16.75 -8.80
CA LEU A 62 11.40 17.31 -9.67
C LEU A 62 11.75 17.06 -11.16
N PRO A 63 10.75 16.75 -12.00
CA PRO A 63 10.93 16.65 -13.43
C PRO A 63 11.30 18.01 -14.04
N ALA A 64 11.96 17.99 -15.20
CA ALA A 64 12.37 19.21 -15.89
C ALA A 64 11.17 20.14 -16.17
N GLY A 65 11.34 21.42 -15.88
CA GLY A 65 10.35 22.47 -16.11
C GLY A 65 9.33 22.65 -14.98
N PHE A 66 9.32 21.80 -13.95
CA PHE A 66 8.54 22.06 -12.74
C PHE A 66 9.27 23.05 -11.84
N THR A 67 8.53 23.99 -11.26
CA THR A 67 9.10 24.97 -10.31
C THR A 67 8.38 24.90 -8.96
N LEU A 68 9.15 24.92 -7.88
CA LEU A 68 8.62 25.06 -6.52
C LEU A 68 8.11 26.49 -6.31
N VAL A 69 6.83 26.63 -5.93
CA VAL A 69 6.17 27.92 -5.68
C VAL A 69 6.16 28.25 -4.19
N SER A 70 5.74 27.30 -3.35
CA SER A 70 5.62 27.51 -1.91
C SER A 70 5.70 26.20 -1.12
N SER A 71 5.89 26.30 0.19
CA SER A 71 5.88 25.16 1.12
C SER A 71 5.21 25.58 2.44
N THR A 72 4.56 24.63 3.11
CA THR A 72 4.06 24.83 4.48
C THR A 72 5.19 24.79 5.52
N LEU A 73 6.37 24.32 5.14
CA LEU A 73 7.57 24.41 5.99
C LEU A 73 8.16 25.83 5.94
N PRO A 74 8.80 26.29 7.02
CA PRO A 74 9.45 27.60 7.04
C PRO A 74 10.59 27.64 6.00
N GLU A 75 10.84 28.79 5.38
CA GLU A 75 11.83 28.95 4.30
C GLU A 75 13.22 28.38 4.64
N ARG A 76 13.68 28.55 5.88
CA ARG A 76 14.94 27.98 6.39
C ARG A 76 15.02 26.44 6.37
N ALA A 77 13.89 25.75 6.21
CA ALA A 77 13.79 24.30 6.14
C ALA A 77 13.63 23.80 4.70
N VAL A 78 13.64 24.69 3.70
CA VAL A 78 13.49 24.35 2.29
C VAL A 78 14.74 24.79 1.54
N THR A 79 15.39 23.87 0.84
CA THR A 79 16.56 24.16 0.00
C THR A 79 16.29 23.67 -1.41
N VAL A 80 16.39 24.56 -2.39
CA VAL A 80 16.36 24.20 -3.81
C VAL A 80 17.81 24.08 -4.27
N ASN A 81 18.21 22.86 -4.64
CA ASN A 81 19.57 22.56 -5.10
C ASN A 81 19.68 22.71 -6.63
N ASP A 82 20.90 22.93 -7.12
CA ASP A 82 21.19 22.94 -8.55
C ASP A 82 20.85 21.57 -9.17
N GLY A 83 19.84 21.50 -10.04
CA GLY A 83 19.45 20.25 -10.73
C GLY A 83 18.03 19.73 -10.46
N ASN A 84 17.07 20.61 -10.14
CA ASN A 84 15.65 20.27 -9.86
C ASN A 84 15.45 19.38 -8.62
N GLU A 85 16.39 19.38 -7.70
CA GLU A 85 16.24 18.68 -6.42
C GLU A 85 15.83 19.67 -5.33
N VAL A 86 14.78 19.34 -4.59
CA VAL A 86 14.28 20.13 -3.46
C VAL A 86 14.43 19.31 -2.18
N SER A 87 15.07 19.89 -1.18
CA SER A 87 15.26 19.30 0.13
C SER A 87 14.37 19.97 1.17
N PHE A 88 13.67 19.16 1.96
CA PHE A 88 12.81 19.59 3.05
C PHE A 88 13.33 19.01 4.36
N LEU A 89 13.72 19.87 5.30
CA LEU A 89 14.19 19.47 6.62
C LEU A 89 13.01 19.32 7.59
N LEU A 90 12.92 18.14 8.22
CA LEU A 90 11.88 17.74 9.14
C LEU A 90 12.47 17.56 10.54
N MET A 91 11.72 17.96 11.56
CA MET A 91 12.08 17.76 12.96
C MET A 91 10.97 17.03 13.70
N THR A 92 9.76 17.59 13.64
CA THR A 92 8.58 17.08 14.39
C THR A 92 7.36 16.88 13.50
N GLU A 93 7.45 17.25 12.23
CA GLU A 93 6.36 17.20 11.27
C GLU A 93 6.02 15.75 10.92
N THR A 94 4.74 15.39 10.98
CA THR A 94 4.21 14.11 10.49
C THR A 94 3.63 14.24 9.08
N SER A 95 3.47 15.47 8.60
CA SER A 95 3.01 15.80 7.26
C SER A 95 3.42 17.23 6.92
N PHE A 96 3.67 17.51 5.64
CA PHE A 96 3.82 18.86 5.10
C PHE A 96 3.35 18.89 3.65
N SER A 97 3.12 20.08 3.10
CA SER A 97 2.77 20.23 1.69
C SER A 97 3.58 21.31 1.01
N TYR A 98 3.73 21.19 -0.31
CA TYR A 98 4.38 22.17 -1.16
C TYR A 98 3.65 22.30 -2.49
N THR A 99 3.72 23.49 -3.07
CA THR A 99 3.04 23.82 -4.33
C THR A 99 4.05 23.80 -5.46
N LEU A 100 3.74 23.05 -6.51
CA LEU A 100 4.52 23.03 -7.75
C LEU A 100 3.72 23.71 -8.86
N LYS A 101 4.43 24.41 -9.74
CA LYS A 101 3.90 24.87 -11.02
C LYS A 101 4.33 23.92 -12.13
N ALA A 102 3.37 23.44 -12.92
CA ALA A 102 3.61 22.57 -14.06
C ALA A 102 4.29 23.30 -15.23
N PRO A 103 5.06 22.59 -16.08
CA PRO A 103 5.68 23.16 -17.27
C PRO A 103 4.65 23.53 -18.34
N GLU A 104 5.11 24.23 -19.37
CA GLU A 104 4.31 24.51 -20.57
C GLU A 104 4.10 23.26 -21.45
N THR A 105 5.07 22.34 -21.38
CA THR A 105 5.07 21.12 -22.18
C THR A 105 4.05 20.11 -21.62
N THR A 106 3.19 19.60 -22.49
CA THR A 106 2.26 18.52 -22.14
C THR A 106 2.98 17.18 -22.06
N GLY A 107 2.56 16.32 -21.15
CA GLY A 107 3.14 14.98 -20.99
C GLY A 107 2.86 14.37 -19.63
N THR A 108 3.34 13.15 -19.42
CA THR A 108 3.31 12.47 -18.13
C THR A 108 4.67 12.56 -17.49
N TYR A 109 4.73 13.14 -16.29
CA TYR A 109 5.96 13.40 -15.56
C TYR A 109 6.00 12.59 -14.27
N LYS A 110 7.17 12.10 -13.91
CA LYS A 110 7.38 11.38 -12.65
C LYS A 110 8.06 12.28 -11.64
N ILE A 111 7.52 12.29 -10.42
CA ILE A 111 8.16 12.92 -9.28
C ILE A 111 8.66 11.78 -8.39
N VAL A 112 9.95 11.73 -8.12
CA VAL A 112 10.55 10.70 -7.27
C VAL A 112 11.17 11.36 -6.05
N GLY A 113 11.10 10.70 -4.90
CA GLY A 113 11.70 11.24 -3.70
C GLY A 113 12.04 10.18 -2.67
N LEU A 114 12.89 10.57 -1.73
CA LEU A 114 13.37 9.73 -0.64
C LEU A 114 13.21 10.49 0.69
N LEU A 115 12.81 9.77 1.73
CA LEU A 115 12.93 10.20 3.11
C LEU A 115 14.23 9.64 3.69
N ARG A 116 15.08 10.51 4.25
CA ARG A 116 16.33 10.15 4.92
C ARG A 116 16.25 10.52 6.40
N ASP A 117 16.60 9.60 7.30
CA ASP A 117 16.67 9.85 8.74
C ASP A 117 18.05 10.41 9.19
N ILE A 118 18.19 10.75 10.48
CA ILE A 118 19.48 11.20 11.07
C ILE A 118 20.62 10.17 10.98
N ASN A 119 20.28 8.89 10.85
CA ASN A 119 21.25 7.79 10.71
C ASN A 119 21.63 7.56 9.23
N LYS A 120 21.11 8.38 8.32
CA LYS A 120 21.23 8.25 6.85
C LYS A 120 20.53 7.01 6.29
N THR A 121 19.59 6.43 7.02
CA THR A 121 18.69 5.42 6.48
C THR A 121 17.74 6.09 5.50
N GLU A 122 17.66 5.55 4.29
CA GLU A 122 16.81 6.08 3.22
C GLU A 122 15.62 5.15 2.98
N SER A 123 14.45 5.76 2.80
CA SER A 123 13.21 5.10 2.42
C SER A 123 12.57 5.84 1.26
N THR A 124 12.11 5.09 0.26
CA THR A 124 11.41 5.69 -0.88
C THR A 124 10.07 6.28 -0.46
N ILE A 125 9.75 7.46 -0.99
CA ILE A 125 8.42 8.08 -0.83
C ILE A 125 7.45 7.36 -1.75
N LEU A 126 6.35 6.86 -1.19
CA LEU A 126 5.37 6.08 -1.93
C LEU A 126 4.22 6.97 -2.48
N PRO A 127 3.63 6.65 -3.64
CA PRO A 127 4.05 5.60 -4.55
C PRO A 127 5.35 5.96 -5.29
N ALA A 128 6.25 4.98 -5.46
CA ALA A 128 7.55 5.20 -6.08
C ALA A 128 7.48 5.66 -7.56
N ASP A 129 6.37 5.34 -8.23
CA ASP A 129 6.06 5.71 -9.62
C ASP A 129 4.90 6.71 -9.72
N CYS A 130 4.80 7.66 -8.79
CA CYS A 130 3.78 8.70 -8.83
C CYS A 130 3.97 9.58 -10.09
N SER A 131 2.91 9.69 -10.91
CA SER A 131 2.94 10.47 -12.14
C SER A 131 1.88 11.56 -12.17
N ILE A 132 2.24 12.70 -12.76
CA ILE A 132 1.38 13.87 -12.98
C ILE A 132 1.24 14.08 -14.49
N THR A 133 0.00 14.21 -14.97
CA THR A 133 -0.27 14.43 -16.40
C THR A 133 -0.56 15.90 -16.67
N VAL A 134 0.31 16.54 -17.45
CA VAL A 134 0.11 17.90 -17.96
C VAL A 134 -0.59 17.80 -19.31
N SER A 135 -1.81 18.34 -19.45
CA SER A 135 -2.56 18.28 -20.71
C SER A 135 -3.40 19.53 -20.95
N ASN A 136 -3.68 19.84 -22.23
CA ASN A 136 -4.49 21.00 -22.60
C ASN A 136 -6.00 20.76 -22.45
N ASN A 137 -6.41 19.53 -22.10
CA ASN A 137 -7.81 19.12 -22.02
C ASN A 137 -8.17 18.70 -20.59
N VAL A 138 -7.82 19.56 -19.63
CA VAL A 138 -8.10 19.36 -18.21
C VAL A 138 -9.50 19.90 -17.93
N PRO A 139 -10.45 19.08 -17.44
CA PRO A 139 -11.68 19.60 -16.87
C PRO A 139 -11.32 20.52 -15.70
N PRO A 140 -12.07 21.62 -15.47
CA PRO A 140 -11.73 22.62 -14.46
C PRO A 140 -11.60 21.98 -13.07
N PRO A 141 -10.71 22.51 -12.21
CA PRO A 141 -10.60 22.03 -10.83
C PRO A 141 -11.96 22.18 -10.14
N GLU A 142 -12.40 21.12 -9.47
CA GLU A 142 -13.55 21.21 -8.56
C GLU A 142 -13.09 21.97 -7.32
N ASP A 143 -13.72 23.13 -7.08
CA ASP A 143 -13.53 23.92 -5.87
C ASP A 143 -14.10 23.12 -4.68
N ASP A 144 -13.22 22.52 -3.88
CA ASP A 144 -13.58 21.96 -2.56
C ASP A 144 -13.73 23.14 -1.58
N ASP A 145 -14.97 23.60 -1.41
CA ASP A 145 -15.34 24.47 -0.28
C ASP A 145 -15.29 23.65 1.03
N ASP A 146 -14.33 24.01 1.88
CA ASP A 146 -14.30 23.66 3.30
C ASP A 146 -15.58 24.16 3.97
N ASP A 147 -16.40 23.24 4.48
CA ASP A 147 -17.30 23.54 5.60
C ASP A 147 -16.98 22.67 6.82
N SER A 148 -16.63 23.37 7.89
CA SER A 148 -16.24 22.84 9.18
C SER A 148 -17.48 22.54 10.01
N GLY A 149 -17.87 21.26 10.07
CA GLY A 149 -18.93 20.77 10.94
C GLY A 149 -18.41 19.73 11.94
N GLY A 150 -18.08 20.17 13.15
CA GLY A 150 -17.65 19.29 14.23
C GLY A 150 -18.75 18.33 14.73
N GLY A 151 -18.34 17.17 15.23
CA GLY A 151 -19.24 16.24 15.92
C GLY A 151 -18.50 14.99 16.39
N GLY A 152 -18.18 14.94 17.70
CA GLY A 152 -17.49 13.83 18.34
C GLY A 152 -18.33 12.58 18.60
N GLY A 153 -17.66 11.56 19.14
CA GLY A 153 -18.21 10.29 19.62
C GLY A 153 -17.55 9.13 18.87
N GLY A 154 -16.76 8.25 19.45
CA GLY A 154 -16.79 7.74 20.81
C GLY A 154 -17.16 6.24 20.76
N GLY A 155 -16.19 5.38 21.04
CA GLY A 155 -16.43 4.03 21.56
C GLY A 155 -16.62 2.91 20.55
N GLY A 156 -15.85 1.82 20.73
CA GLY A 156 -16.14 0.56 20.06
C GLY A 156 -15.02 -0.46 20.03
N GLY A 157 -14.26 -0.62 21.11
CA GLY A 157 -13.40 -1.80 21.28
C GLY A 157 -14.25 -3.07 21.26
N GLY A 158 -13.95 -3.96 20.32
CA GLY A 158 -14.63 -5.25 20.20
C GLY A 158 -13.80 -6.18 19.33
N GLY A 159 -13.08 -7.10 19.99
CA GLY A 159 -12.18 -8.06 19.36
C GLY A 159 -12.83 -8.77 18.18
N GLY A 160 -12.18 -8.67 17.01
CA GLY A 160 -12.57 -9.34 15.78
C GLY A 160 -11.34 -9.49 14.93
N GLY A 161 -10.95 -10.75 14.68
CA GLY A 161 -9.88 -11.25 13.81
C GLY A 161 -8.78 -10.26 13.41
N ALA A 162 -7.56 -10.49 13.89
CA ALA A 162 -6.38 -9.82 13.36
C ALA A 162 -6.39 -9.88 11.83
N SER A 163 -6.30 -8.72 11.18
CA SER A 163 -6.10 -8.67 9.73
C SER A 163 -4.84 -9.45 9.39
N ALA A 164 -4.92 -10.29 8.37
CA ALA A 164 -3.73 -10.92 7.82
C ALA A 164 -2.94 -9.94 6.92
N GLU A 165 -3.48 -8.76 6.65
CA GLU A 165 -2.78 -7.67 5.95
C GLU A 165 -2.14 -6.70 6.94
N PRO A 166 -0.97 -6.13 6.59
CA PRO A 166 -0.46 -4.97 7.31
C PRO A 166 -1.46 -3.82 7.16
N GLN A 167 -1.72 -3.10 8.25
CA GLN A 167 -2.68 -1.98 8.26
C GLN A 167 -2.35 -0.92 7.20
N SER A 168 -1.08 -0.75 6.84
CA SER A 168 -0.63 0.15 5.77
C SER A 168 -1.20 -0.18 4.39
N ASN A 169 -1.50 -1.46 4.12
CA ASN A 169 -2.07 -1.93 2.86
C ASN A 169 -3.61 -1.94 2.86
N VAL A 170 -4.26 -1.69 3.99
CA VAL A 170 -5.73 -1.65 4.08
C VAL A 170 -6.20 -0.22 3.82
N ALA A 171 -6.86 0.00 2.68
CA ALA A 171 -7.43 1.28 2.31
C ALA A 171 -8.73 1.57 3.08
N ALA A 172 -9.57 0.56 3.22
CA ALA A 172 -10.83 0.64 3.96
C ALA A 172 -11.22 -0.74 4.50
N LYS A 173 -12.01 -0.74 5.57
CA LYS A 173 -12.52 -1.96 6.19
C LYS A 173 -13.99 -1.77 6.54
N GLU A 174 -14.79 -2.79 6.28
CA GLU A 174 -16.18 -2.84 6.72
C GLU A 174 -16.50 -4.22 7.31
N LEU A 175 -17.34 -4.25 8.35
CA LEU A 175 -17.70 -5.48 9.07
C LEU A 175 -19.21 -5.65 9.09
N SER A 176 -19.65 -6.90 9.00
CA SER A 176 -21.05 -7.30 9.12
C SER A 176 -21.16 -8.51 10.03
N LYS A 177 -22.17 -8.56 10.91
CA LYS A 177 -22.34 -9.64 11.89
C LYS A 177 -23.74 -10.23 11.78
N LYS A 178 -23.84 -11.56 11.65
CA LYS A 178 -25.12 -12.29 11.62
C LYS A 178 -25.01 -13.64 12.31
N SER A 179 -26.13 -14.10 12.85
CA SER A 179 -26.29 -15.49 13.24
C SER A 179 -26.47 -16.35 11.99
N VAL A 180 -25.81 -17.51 11.97
CA VAL A 180 -25.86 -18.46 10.85
C VAL A 180 -26.31 -19.81 11.36
N ASN A 181 -27.52 -20.22 10.96
CA ASN A 181 -28.09 -21.52 11.30
C ASN A 181 -28.05 -22.46 10.10
N SER A 182 -27.98 -23.77 10.37
CA SER A 182 -28.04 -24.79 9.33
C SER A 182 -29.31 -24.67 8.50
N GLY A 183 -29.18 -24.77 7.17
CA GLY A 183 -30.29 -24.74 6.21
C GLY A 183 -30.71 -23.34 5.75
N GLU A 184 -30.16 -22.27 6.33
CA GLU A 184 -30.50 -20.90 5.95
C GLU A 184 -29.59 -20.36 4.83
N ARG A 185 -30.17 -19.53 3.94
CA ARG A 185 -29.40 -18.64 3.07
C ARG A 185 -29.14 -17.33 3.81
N VAL A 186 -27.87 -17.06 4.08
CA VAL A 186 -27.47 -15.90 4.90
C VAL A 186 -26.72 -14.88 4.05
N ARG A 187 -27.12 -13.62 4.18
CA ARG A 187 -26.53 -12.47 3.48
C ARG A 187 -25.94 -11.47 4.46
N PHE A 188 -24.65 -11.21 4.37
CA PHE A 188 -23.94 -10.16 5.09
C PHE A 188 -23.87 -8.92 4.20
N GLU A 189 -24.55 -7.85 4.60
CA GLU A 189 -24.57 -6.59 3.85
C GLU A 189 -23.56 -5.60 4.43
N PHE A 190 -23.04 -4.74 3.53
CA PHE A 190 -22.07 -3.69 3.81
C PHE A 190 -22.65 -2.34 3.35
N PRO A 191 -23.59 -1.77 4.12
CA PRO A 191 -24.36 -0.61 3.70
C PRO A 191 -23.59 0.72 3.81
N GLN A 192 -22.45 0.76 4.52
CA GLN A 192 -21.66 2.00 4.59
C GLN A 192 -20.97 2.30 3.26
N GLY A 193 -20.78 1.26 2.42
CA GLY A 193 -20.17 1.42 1.11
C GLY A 193 -18.71 1.87 1.19
N ALA A 194 -18.04 1.64 2.32
CA ALA A 194 -16.63 1.99 2.52
C ALA A 194 -15.70 1.16 1.62
N THR A 195 -16.20 0.04 1.09
CA THR A 195 -15.50 -0.83 0.13
C THR A 195 -16.32 -0.99 -1.15
N CYS A 196 -15.72 -1.59 -2.18
CA CYS A 196 -16.44 -1.97 -3.40
C CYS A 196 -17.35 -3.21 -3.22
N ILE A 197 -17.30 -3.91 -2.08
CA ILE A 197 -18.15 -5.07 -1.80
C ILE A 197 -19.46 -4.60 -1.15
N ARG A 198 -20.58 -5.03 -1.71
CA ARG A 198 -21.93 -4.70 -1.23
C ARG A 198 -22.48 -5.77 -0.30
N TYR A 199 -22.22 -7.03 -0.61
CA TYR A 199 -22.63 -8.16 0.23
C TYR A 199 -21.84 -9.43 -0.05
N VAL A 200 -21.88 -10.32 0.93
CA VAL A 200 -21.48 -11.72 0.81
C VAL A 200 -22.68 -12.58 1.19
N GLU A 201 -22.99 -13.60 0.40
CA GLU A 201 -24.15 -14.45 0.61
C GLU A 201 -23.80 -15.93 0.40
N PHE A 202 -24.37 -16.84 1.18
CA PHE A 202 -24.19 -18.29 1.00
C PHE A 202 -25.29 -19.09 1.70
N ASP A 203 -25.43 -20.36 1.32
CA ASP A 203 -26.28 -21.33 2.00
C ASP A 203 -25.47 -22.04 3.08
N ALA A 204 -25.96 -22.02 4.33
CA ALA A 204 -25.31 -22.64 5.45
C ALA A 204 -25.66 -24.15 5.52
N LYS A 205 -24.65 -25.02 5.41
CA LYS A 205 -24.82 -26.47 5.60
C LYS A 205 -24.81 -26.88 7.07
N LYS A 206 -24.29 -26.02 7.94
CA LYS A 206 -24.19 -26.23 9.39
C LYS A 206 -24.42 -24.92 10.14
N THR A 207 -24.86 -25.04 11.39
CA THR A 207 -24.95 -23.90 12.30
C THR A 207 -23.55 -23.45 12.70
N MET A 208 -23.25 -22.17 12.49
CA MET A 208 -21.97 -21.53 12.84
C MET A 208 -22.10 -20.49 13.94
N GLY A 209 -23.32 -20.30 14.49
CA GLY A 209 -23.58 -19.33 15.53
C GLY A 209 -23.41 -17.90 15.03
N LYS A 210 -22.89 -17.00 15.87
CA LYS A 210 -22.66 -15.60 15.49
C LYS A 210 -21.37 -15.46 14.70
N VAL A 211 -21.50 -15.18 13.41
CA VAL A 211 -20.38 -15.01 12.47
C VAL A 211 -20.16 -13.52 12.23
N THR A 212 -18.88 -13.12 12.20
CA THR A 212 -18.46 -11.79 11.75
C THR A 212 -17.80 -11.95 10.39
N THR A 213 -18.26 -11.18 9.41
CA THR A 213 -17.63 -11.06 8.10
C THR A 213 -16.91 -9.73 8.00
N ILE A 214 -15.67 -9.75 7.52
CA ILE A 214 -14.80 -8.58 7.36
C ILE A 214 -14.44 -8.47 5.89
N VAL A 215 -14.65 -7.28 5.31
CA VAL A 215 -14.12 -6.92 4.00
C VAL A 215 -13.01 -5.90 4.20
N GLU A 216 -11.86 -6.16 3.58
CA GLU A 216 -10.71 -5.26 3.55
C GLU A 216 -10.45 -4.87 2.11
N MET A 217 -10.68 -3.61 1.75
CA MET A 217 -10.26 -3.09 0.46
C MET A 217 -8.81 -2.65 0.56
N LEU A 218 -7.97 -3.10 -0.36
CA LEU A 218 -6.53 -2.92 -0.27
C LEU A 218 -6.06 -1.78 -1.15
N LYS A 219 -4.98 -1.12 -0.73
CA LYS A 219 -4.28 -0.11 -1.52
C LYS A 219 -3.48 -0.76 -2.65
N GLU A 220 -2.86 -1.91 -2.37
CA GLU A 220 -2.00 -2.64 -3.30
C GLU A 220 -2.37 -4.13 -3.38
N GLN A 221 -1.47 -4.96 -3.93
CA GLN A 221 -1.57 -6.41 -3.89
C GLN A 221 -1.59 -6.89 -2.42
N SER A 222 -2.45 -7.86 -2.13
CA SER A 222 -2.45 -8.57 -0.84
C SER A 222 -1.07 -9.17 -0.53
N LYS A 223 -0.59 -9.07 0.72
CA LYS A 223 0.64 -9.77 1.12
C LYS A 223 0.47 -11.30 1.20
N LEU A 224 -0.76 -11.79 1.04
CA LEU A 224 -1.12 -13.21 1.06
C LEU A 224 -1.05 -13.86 -0.32
N VAL A 225 -0.82 -13.08 -1.38
CA VAL A 225 -0.73 -13.57 -2.76
C VAL A 225 0.63 -13.19 -3.35
N SER A 226 1.16 -14.04 -4.23
CA SER A 226 2.50 -13.85 -4.83
C SER A 226 2.49 -12.95 -6.07
N SER A 227 1.37 -12.87 -6.78
CA SER A 227 1.22 -12.07 -8.00
C SER A 227 -0.26 -11.71 -8.21
N LEU A 228 -0.56 -10.82 -9.17
CA LEU A 228 -1.91 -10.52 -9.63
C LEU A 228 -2.18 -11.19 -11.00
N PRO A 229 -3.45 -11.51 -11.33
CA PRO A 229 -3.80 -11.98 -12.67
C PRO A 229 -3.62 -10.88 -13.72
N GLU A 230 -3.47 -11.28 -14.99
CA GLU A 230 -3.36 -10.33 -16.10
C GLU A 230 -4.66 -9.54 -16.31
N GLY A 231 -4.50 -8.25 -16.64
CA GLY A 231 -5.61 -7.34 -16.91
C GLY A 231 -5.46 -6.01 -16.19
N THR A 232 -6.45 -5.15 -16.36
CA THR A 232 -6.55 -3.88 -15.65
C THR A 232 -7.28 -4.11 -14.33
N ILE A 233 -6.57 -3.92 -13.22
CA ILE A 233 -7.08 -4.14 -11.86
C ILE A 233 -7.87 -2.92 -11.40
N TYR A 234 -9.10 -3.13 -10.93
CA TYR A 234 -9.91 -2.09 -10.29
C TYR A 234 -9.55 -1.97 -8.80
N LYS A 235 -9.79 -3.05 -8.04
CA LYS A 235 -9.53 -3.12 -6.59
C LYS A 235 -9.14 -4.55 -6.19
N ASN A 236 -8.18 -4.64 -5.28
CA ASN A 236 -7.88 -5.86 -4.53
C ASN A 236 -8.65 -5.83 -3.21
N VAL A 237 -9.21 -6.96 -2.81
CA VAL A 237 -9.97 -7.06 -1.55
C VAL A 237 -9.70 -8.38 -0.86
N ASN A 238 -9.68 -8.40 0.46
CA ASN A 238 -9.78 -9.63 1.24
C ASN A 238 -11.16 -9.72 1.89
N ILE A 239 -11.76 -10.91 1.83
CA ILE A 239 -13.06 -11.19 2.44
C ILE A 239 -12.88 -12.35 3.42
N TRP A 240 -13.16 -12.10 4.69
CA TRP A 240 -13.03 -13.07 5.77
C TRP A 240 -14.41 -13.34 6.38
N VAL A 241 -14.89 -14.58 6.31
CA VAL A 241 -16.17 -14.99 6.91
C VAL A 241 -15.89 -15.87 8.12
N GLY A 242 -16.07 -15.31 9.31
CA GLY A 242 -15.78 -15.97 10.58
C GLY A 242 -14.28 -16.16 10.84
N SER A 243 -13.96 -16.92 11.87
CA SER A 243 -12.57 -17.26 12.25
C SER A 243 -12.24 -18.71 11.89
N GLY A 244 -10.95 -19.05 11.82
CA GLY A 244 -10.49 -20.44 11.71
C GLY A 244 -10.91 -21.19 10.44
N GLY A 245 -11.26 -20.48 9.35
CA GLY A 245 -11.65 -21.12 8.09
C GLY A 245 -13.00 -21.83 8.15
N ILE A 246 -13.93 -21.41 9.02
CA ILE A 246 -15.26 -22.02 9.14
C ILE A 246 -16.08 -21.94 7.85
N ALA A 247 -15.85 -20.92 7.01
CA ALA A 247 -16.53 -20.74 5.74
C ALA A 247 -15.85 -21.55 4.60
N ASN A 248 -15.89 -22.87 4.72
CA ASN A 248 -15.34 -23.81 3.75
C ASN A 248 -16.44 -24.68 3.10
N SER A 249 -16.07 -25.46 2.08
CA SER A 249 -17.01 -26.28 1.29
C SER A 249 -17.82 -27.31 2.09
N ASN A 250 -17.36 -27.72 3.28
CA ASN A 250 -18.12 -28.61 4.16
C ASN A 250 -19.23 -27.90 4.94
N ASN A 251 -19.11 -26.59 5.12
CA ASN A 251 -19.98 -25.78 5.98
C ASN A 251 -20.88 -24.83 5.19
N ILE A 252 -20.53 -24.47 3.95
CA ILE A 252 -21.31 -23.57 3.10
C ILE A 252 -21.50 -24.12 1.68
N ALA A 253 -22.50 -23.62 0.97
CA ALA A 253 -22.77 -23.83 -0.46
C ALA A 253 -23.22 -22.54 -1.14
N ASN A 254 -23.20 -22.53 -2.48
CA ASN A 254 -23.80 -21.47 -3.31
C ASN A 254 -23.39 -20.05 -2.90
N ALA A 255 -22.10 -19.89 -2.59
CA ALA A 255 -21.54 -18.63 -2.11
C ALA A 255 -21.43 -17.61 -3.26
N VAL A 256 -21.78 -16.37 -2.95
CA VAL A 256 -21.85 -15.23 -3.87
C VAL A 256 -21.19 -14.01 -3.22
N VAL A 257 -20.44 -13.26 -4.02
CA VAL A 257 -19.95 -11.92 -3.69
C VAL A 257 -20.63 -10.92 -4.60
N GLY A 258 -21.34 -9.96 -4.00
CA GLY A 258 -21.92 -8.82 -4.69
C GLY A 258 -21.00 -7.62 -4.57
N PHE A 259 -20.62 -7.01 -5.69
CA PHE A 259 -19.69 -5.88 -5.74
C PHE A 259 -20.13 -4.81 -6.74
N ARG A 260 -19.48 -3.65 -6.67
CA ARG A 260 -19.73 -2.51 -7.55
C ARG A 260 -18.45 -1.99 -8.18
N VAL A 261 -18.57 -1.47 -9.39
CA VAL A 261 -17.47 -0.83 -10.12
C VAL A 261 -17.95 0.50 -10.69
N GLU A 262 -17.11 1.54 -10.57
CA GLU A 262 -17.43 2.87 -11.10
C GLU A 262 -17.58 2.86 -12.61
N LYS A 263 -18.65 3.49 -13.10
CA LYS A 263 -18.89 3.65 -14.54
C LYS A 263 -17.77 4.43 -15.23
N ASN A 264 -17.23 5.46 -14.57
CA ASN A 264 -16.13 6.26 -15.11
C ASN A 264 -14.85 5.44 -15.24
N TRP A 265 -14.54 4.60 -14.25
CA TRP A 265 -13.39 3.69 -14.35
C TRP A 265 -13.54 2.69 -15.52
N LEU A 266 -14.73 2.13 -15.73
CA LEU A 266 -15.00 1.22 -16.86
C LEU A 266 -14.81 1.91 -18.22
N LYS A 267 -15.32 3.13 -18.36
CA LYS A 267 -15.14 3.94 -19.57
C LYS A 267 -13.65 4.21 -19.84
N ASN A 268 -12.89 4.57 -18.82
CA ASN A 268 -11.45 4.81 -18.94
C ASN A 268 -10.66 3.57 -19.33
N CYS A 269 -11.14 2.37 -18.94
CA CYS A 269 -10.55 1.10 -19.36
C CYS A 269 -10.95 0.68 -20.80
N GLY A 270 -11.87 1.40 -21.45
CA GLY A 270 -12.44 1.00 -22.75
C GLY A 270 -13.18 -0.34 -22.67
N ALA A 271 -13.70 -0.69 -21.50
CA ALA A 271 -14.35 -1.96 -21.22
C ALA A 271 -15.87 -1.82 -21.29
N ASP A 272 -16.55 -2.79 -21.90
CA ASP A 272 -17.99 -2.90 -21.78
C ASP A 272 -18.35 -3.38 -20.37
N ASN A 273 -19.53 -3.00 -19.88
CA ASN A 273 -19.98 -3.35 -18.53
C ASN A 273 -19.92 -4.86 -18.25
N THR A 274 -20.03 -5.72 -19.27
CA THR A 274 -19.99 -7.18 -19.13
C THR A 274 -18.58 -7.77 -19.07
N SER A 275 -17.53 -6.98 -19.31
CA SER A 275 -16.14 -7.45 -19.36
C SER A 275 -15.50 -7.62 -17.98
N VAL A 276 -16.11 -7.08 -16.93
CA VAL A 276 -15.58 -7.14 -15.55
C VAL A 276 -15.72 -8.55 -14.98
N THR A 277 -14.66 -9.02 -14.36
CA THR A 277 -14.60 -10.34 -13.71
C THR A 277 -14.04 -10.23 -12.31
N LEU A 278 -14.56 -11.02 -11.38
CA LEU A 278 -13.96 -11.21 -10.06
C LEU A 278 -13.07 -12.46 -10.10
N TRP A 279 -11.88 -12.37 -9.55
CA TRP A 279 -10.97 -13.49 -9.41
C TRP A 279 -10.78 -13.80 -7.93
N ASN A 280 -10.70 -15.08 -7.58
CA ASN A 280 -10.41 -15.54 -6.23
C ASN A 280 -9.06 -16.25 -6.19
N TYR A 281 -8.25 -15.94 -5.18
CA TYR A 281 -7.00 -16.63 -4.94
C TYR A 281 -7.22 -17.78 -3.96
N ASN A 282 -6.96 -19.00 -4.42
CA ASN A 282 -7.08 -20.21 -3.62
C ASN A 282 -6.01 -21.21 -4.04
N ASN A 283 -5.49 -22.02 -3.11
CA ASN A 283 -4.48 -23.05 -3.36
C ASN A 283 -3.27 -22.52 -4.17
N LYS A 284 -2.83 -21.29 -3.85
CA LYS A 284 -1.72 -20.58 -4.50
C LYS A 284 -1.94 -20.22 -5.98
N ALA A 285 -3.19 -20.19 -6.45
CA ALA A 285 -3.53 -19.84 -7.82
C ALA A 285 -4.75 -18.92 -7.89
N TRP A 286 -4.77 -18.04 -8.89
CA TRP A 286 -5.92 -17.21 -9.23
C TRP A 286 -6.89 -17.98 -10.12
N SER A 287 -8.17 -17.97 -9.76
CA SER A 287 -9.26 -18.54 -10.56
C SER A 287 -10.27 -17.45 -10.92
N LYS A 288 -10.55 -17.31 -12.23
CA LYS A 288 -11.62 -16.46 -12.74
C LYS A 288 -12.97 -17.01 -12.29
N LEU A 289 -13.83 -16.14 -11.75
CA LEU A 289 -15.18 -16.52 -11.33
C LEU A 289 -16.22 -16.20 -12.41
N GLU A 290 -17.33 -16.92 -12.37
CA GLU A 290 -18.52 -16.58 -13.15
C GLU A 290 -19.09 -15.27 -12.59
N THR A 291 -19.02 -14.20 -13.38
CA THR A 291 -19.48 -12.84 -13.02
C THR A 291 -20.62 -12.43 -13.94
N LYS A 292 -21.70 -11.89 -13.37
CA LYS A 292 -22.82 -11.31 -14.11
C LYS A 292 -23.13 -9.90 -13.64
N VAL A 293 -23.57 -9.04 -14.56
CA VAL A 293 -24.15 -7.73 -14.22
C VAL A 293 -25.55 -7.97 -13.65
N VAL A 294 -25.88 -7.30 -12.54
CA VAL A 294 -27.18 -7.45 -11.86
C VAL A 294 -27.94 -6.13 -11.72
N GLY A 295 -27.34 -5.02 -12.14
CA GLY A 295 -27.97 -3.69 -12.11
C GLY A 295 -26.93 -2.58 -12.07
N GLY A 296 -27.34 -1.41 -11.62
CA GLY A 296 -26.48 -0.26 -11.42
C GLY A 296 -27.28 0.96 -10.96
N ASP A 297 -26.56 2.01 -10.60
CA ASP A 297 -27.07 3.36 -10.33
C ASP A 297 -26.33 4.37 -11.21
N ASP A 298 -26.47 5.68 -10.98
CA ASP A 298 -25.83 6.70 -11.81
C ASP A 298 -24.29 6.66 -11.76
N THR A 299 -23.70 6.13 -10.69
CA THR A 299 -22.26 6.13 -10.43
C THR A 299 -21.60 4.78 -10.71
N TYR A 300 -22.31 3.68 -10.43
CA TYR A 300 -21.77 2.33 -10.39
C TYR A 300 -22.54 1.34 -11.26
N VAL A 301 -21.83 0.32 -11.74
CA VAL A 301 -22.40 -0.93 -12.24
C VAL A 301 -22.29 -1.99 -11.15
N PHE A 302 -23.34 -2.77 -10.95
CA PHE A 302 -23.40 -3.81 -9.93
C PHE A 302 -23.22 -5.21 -10.53
N PHE A 303 -22.42 -6.01 -9.84
CA PHE A 303 -22.04 -7.34 -10.27
C PHE A 303 -22.27 -8.38 -9.16
N GLU A 304 -22.52 -9.62 -9.57
CA GLU A 304 -22.49 -10.79 -8.71
C GLU A 304 -21.51 -11.82 -9.27
N SER A 305 -20.73 -12.42 -8.37
CA SER A 305 -19.86 -13.55 -8.69
C SER A 305 -20.09 -14.74 -7.79
N LYS A 306 -20.25 -15.93 -8.37
CA LYS A 306 -20.24 -17.20 -7.62
C LYS A 306 -18.81 -17.51 -7.21
N THR A 307 -18.60 -17.89 -5.96
CA THR A 307 -17.25 -18.19 -5.44
C THR A 307 -17.23 -19.55 -4.71
N PRO A 308 -16.14 -20.34 -4.82
CA PRO A 308 -16.01 -21.58 -4.05
C PRO A 308 -15.66 -21.35 -2.58
N GLY A 309 -15.24 -20.13 -2.21
CA GLY A 309 -14.83 -19.78 -0.86
C GLY A 309 -14.49 -18.30 -0.71
N PHE A 310 -13.90 -17.94 0.43
CA PHE A 310 -13.53 -16.56 0.76
C PHE A 310 -12.02 -16.47 1.06
N GLY A 311 -11.46 -15.27 0.97
CA GLY A 311 -10.02 -15.01 1.03
C GLY A 311 -9.66 -13.78 0.19
N PRO A 312 -8.50 -13.77 -0.47
CA PRO A 312 -8.12 -12.71 -1.38
C PRO A 312 -8.90 -12.76 -2.70
N PHE A 313 -9.32 -11.60 -3.17
CA PHE A 313 -10.00 -11.39 -4.44
C PHE A 313 -9.42 -10.18 -5.17
N THR A 314 -9.61 -10.15 -6.48
CA THR A 314 -9.34 -8.96 -7.30
C THR A 314 -10.40 -8.77 -8.37
N ILE A 315 -10.78 -7.53 -8.61
CA ILE A 315 -11.73 -7.14 -9.65
C ILE A 315 -10.94 -6.67 -10.87
N VAL A 316 -11.18 -7.31 -12.02
CA VAL A 316 -10.33 -7.18 -13.21
C VAL A 316 -11.17 -6.99 -14.46
N VAL A 317 -10.77 -6.05 -15.30
CA VAL A 317 -11.08 -6.07 -16.73
C VAL A 317 -9.95 -6.85 -17.41
N PRO A 318 -10.22 -8.04 -17.97
CA PRO A 318 -9.19 -8.81 -18.67
C PRO A 318 -8.62 -7.99 -19.82
N SER A 319 -7.30 -8.02 -20.00
CA SER A 319 -6.68 -7.54 -21.24
C SER A 319 -7.32 -8.30 -22.39
N LYS A 320 -7.70 -7.60 -23.48
CA LYS A 320 -8.14 -8.27 -24.71
C LYS A 320 -6.99 -9.17 -25.18
N SER A 321 -7.06 -10.45 -24.83
CA SER A 321 -6.26 -11.47 -25.47
C SER A 321 -6.70 -11.47 -26.93
N THR A 322 -5.79 -11.18 -27.85
CA THR A 322 -5.94 -11.63 -29.22
C THR A 322 -6.16 -13.14 -29.14
N GLU A 323 -7.41 -13.56 -29.36
CA GLU A 323 -7.81 -14.95 -29.40
C GLU A 323 -7.01 -15.64 -30.51
N LEU A 324 -5.84 -16.20 -30.16
CA LEU A 324 -5.19 -17.17 -31.00
C LEU A 324 -6.06 -18.42 -30.93
N LYS A 325 -6.78 -18.62 -32.04
CA LYS A 325 -7.49 -19.83 -32.42
C LYS A 325 -6.71 -21.09 -31.95
N PRO A 326 -7.39 -22.15 -31.50
CA PRO A 326 -6.71 -23.31 -30.91
C PRO A 326 -5.74 -23.94 -31.92
N SER A 327 -4.45 -23.93 -31.60
CA SER A 327 -3.49 -24.78 -32.29
C SER A 327 -3.69 -26.21 -31.79
N LYS A 328 -3.99 -27.09 -32.73
CA LYS A 328 -4.18 -28.53 -32.56
C LYS A 328 -3.02 -29.16 -31.79
N GLU A 329 -3.35 -30.00 -30.83
CA GLU A 329 -2.44 -30.98 -30.21
C GLU A 329 -1.81 -31.88 -31.27
N THR A 330 -0.55 -32.26 -31.05
CA THR A 330 -0.05 -33.58 -31.44
C THR A 330 0.89 -34.05 -30.35
N ASP A 331 0.44 -35.10 -29.68
CA ASP A 331 1.17 -35.96 -28.75
C ASP A 331 2.52 -36.42 -29.32
N THR A 332 3.48 -36.77 -28.44
CA THR A 332 3.77 -38.18 -28.08
C THR A 332 5.17 -38.32 -27.45
N THR A 333 5.19 -38.92 -26.24
CA THR A 333 6.21 -39.77 -25.59
C THR A 333 7.57 -39.23 -25.11
N THR A 334 7.70 -39.19 -23.77
CA THR A 334 8.80 -39.80 -22.97
C THR A 334 8.62 -41.36 -22.95
N PRO A 335 9.59 -42.25 -22.57
CA PRO A 335 10.46 -42.13 -21.37
C PRO A 335 11.86 -42.83 -21.39
N THR A 336 12.57 -42.73 -20.23
CA THR A 336 13.50 -43.74 -19.63
C THR A 336 14.97 -43.74 -20.12
N THR A 337 16.09 -43.92 -19.37
CA THR A 337 16.47 -44.02 -17.93
C THR A 337 18.01 -44.20 -17.85
N GLU A 338 18.62 -43.81 -16.70
CA GLU A 338 19.86 -44.31 -16.01
C GLU A 338 21.32 -43.96 -16.41
N LYS A 339 22.06 -43.51 -15.36
CA LYS A 339 23.44 -43.80 -14.85
C LYS A 339 24.62 -43.85 -15.86
N ASN A 340 25.85 -43.37 -15.58
CA ASN A 340 26.67 -43.53 -14.37
C ASN A 340 27.98 -42.68 -14.49
N VAL A 341 28.42 -42.10 -13.35
CA VAL A 341 29.81 -41.93 -12.83
C VAL A 341 30.99 -41.64 -13.79
N SER A 342 31.68 -40.51 -13.56
CA SER A 342 33.05 -40.46 -12.97
C SER A 342 33.64 -39.04 -12.99
N ASN A 343 34.26 -38.66 -11.86
CA ASN A 343 35.24 -37.57 -11.76
C ASN A 343 36.64 -38.19 -11.92
N PRO A 344 37.66 -37.43 -12.35
CA PRO A 344 38.69 -37.07 -11.37
C PRO A 344 39.25 -35.65 -11.52
N ALA A 345 39.73 -35.13 -10.39
CA ALA A 345 40.36 -33.84 -10.20
C ALA A 345 41.87 -33.83 -10.52
N ALA A 346 42.35 -32.68 -11.01
CA ALA A 346 43.71 -32.11 -10.97
C ALA A 346 43.59 -30.70 -11.60
N ASP A 347 44.27 -29.60 -11.26
CA ASP A 347 45.35 -29.28 -10.31
C ASP A 347 45.45 -27.74 -10.15
N GLU A 348 46.13 -27.30 -9.08
CA GLU A 348 46.99 -26.10 -8.87
C GLU A 348 46.54 -24.60 -8.98
N GLU A 349 46.83 -23.91 -7.85
CA GLU A 349 47.43 -22.58 -7.55
C GLU A 349 47.03 -21.20 -8.18
N LYS A 350 46.57 -20.28 -7.27
CA LYS A 350 46.89 -18.83 -6.96
C LYS A 350 47.16 -17.79 -8.09
N PRO A 351 47.22 -16.44 -7.83
CA PRO A 351 46.64 -15.53 -6.82
C PRO A 351 45.83 -14.33 -7.44
N SER A 352 45.21 -13.44 -6.65
CA SER A 352 44.89 -12.08 -7.13
C SER A 352 45.30 -10.98 -6.14
N GLY A 353 45.96 -9.96 -6.68
CA GLY A 353 46.53 -8.82 -5.97
C GLY A 353 45.55 -7.66 -5.74
N LYS A 354 46.01 -6.73 -4.88
CA LYS A 354 45.40 -5.49 -4.41
C LYS A 354 45.39 -4.38 -5.48
N SER A 355 44.40 -3.48 -5.43
CA SER A 355 44.63 -2.02 -5.25
C SER A 355 43.31 -1.22 -5.13
N SER A 356 43.16 -0.45 -4.04
CA SER A 356 42.45 0.84 -3.98
C SER A 356 43.37 1.93 -4.61
N ILE A 357 42.99 3.16 -4.96
CA ILE A 357 42.23 4.31 -4.37
C ILE A 357 42.03 5.35 -5.54
N PRO A 358 41.62 6.66 -5.44
CA PRO A 358 40.91 7.49 -4.40
C PRO A 358 39.93 8.60 -4.89
N GLY A 359 39.14 9.14 -3.94
CA GLY A 359 38.72 10.57 -3.83
C GLY A 359 37.30 10.89 -4.34
N PHE A 360 36.37 11.54 -3.61
CA PHE A 360 36.52 12.57 -2.58
C PHE A 360 35.53 12.42 -1.41
N GLU A 361 36.09 12.52 -0.21
CA GLU A 361 35.40 12.87 1.02
C GLU A 361 34.96 14.34 0.99
N SER A 362 33.79 14.63 1.55
CA SER A 362 33.46 15.95 2.10
C SER A 362 32.64 15.73 3.35
N ALA A 363 33.36 15.59 4.46
CA ALA A 363 32.83 15.49 5.81
C ALA A 363 33.14 16.79 6.57
N VAL A 364 32.39 17.87 6.34
CA VAL A 364 32.24 18.99 7.30
C VAL A 364 30.93 19.73 6.99
N ALA A 365 29.91 19.60 7.85
CA ALA A 365 28.84 20.61 8.01
C ALA A 365 27.80 20.31 9.12
N ILE A 366 27.83 19.16 9.82
CA ILE A 366 26.80 18.87 10.86
C ILE A 366 27.16 19.50 12.22
N GLY A 367 28.41 19.92 12.43
CA GLY A 367 28.84 20.61 13.65
C GLY A 367 28.24 22.00 13.87
N VAL A 368 27.72 22.65 12.81
CA VAL A 368 27.15 24.01 12.91
C VAL A 368 25.71 23.99 13.42
N ILE A 369 24.92 22.97 13.07
CA ILE A 369 23.51 22.87 13.50
C ILE A 369 23.41 22.66 15.01
N GLY A 370 24.32 21.87 15.60
CA GLY A 370 24.40 21.66 17.05
C GLY A 370 24.83 22.91 17.84
N ALA A 371 25.67 23.78 17.27
CA ALA A 371 26.10 25.02 17.91
C ALA A 371 24.98 26.09 17.88
N VAL A 372 24.24 26.19 16.78
CA VAL A 372 23.07 27.07 16.66
C VAL A 372 21.97 26.68 17.66
N TYR A 373 21.77 25.38 17.90
CA TYR A 373 20.82 24.87 18.90
C TYR A 373 21.19 25.26 20.35
N ARG A 374 22.48 25.31 20.72
CA ARG A 374 22.89 25.75 22.06
C ARG A 374 22.79 27.26 22.29
N ILE A 375 22.86 28.06 21.23
CA ILE A 375 22.73 29.52 21.33
C ILE A 375 21.25 29.93 21.39
N LEU A 376 20.36 29.25 20.66
CA LEU A 376 18.92 29.56 20.64
C LEU A 376 18.16 29.11 21.90
N ARG A 377 18.68 28.17 22.70
CA ARG A 377 18.05 27.73 23.97
C ARG A 377 18.40 28.61 25.18
N ARG A 378 19.25 29.62 25.03
CA ARG A 378 19.67 30.51 26.12
C ARG A 378 19.23 31.98 25.95
N ARG A 379 18.20 32.25 25.15
CA ARG A 379 17.49 33.54 25.20
C ARG A 379 16.01 33.34 25.40
#